data_AF-A0AAD6T9K6-F1
#
_entry.id   AF-A0AAD6T9K6-F1
#
_cell.length_a   1.000
_cell.length_b   1.000
_cell.length_c   1.000
_cell.angle_alpha   90.00
_cell.angle_beta   90.00
_cell.angle_gamma   90.00
#
_symmetry.space_group_name_H-M   'P 1'
#
loop_
_entity.id
_entity.type
_entity.pdbx_description
1 polymer ?
#
loop_
_entity_poly.entity_id
_entity_poly.type
_entity_poly.pdbx_seq_one_letter_code
_entity_poly.pdbx_strand_id
1 'polypeptide(L)'
;MLIGVILPSSPETLAYDRFSLTDTETDGLIPLWAILLEILTPPAKSTDQLIDALDSIAVTLRGRTLDTGHLRRFLDAEWDTQSFFKTIWPRCVEVALEMPVLFPDGYLEPLNSEKPSQTFTPRQIACLVVHQFLCTLPKLPWVPLDEEENSQDLNIWFSAEQPHPKAVSAYLTALLVFFERIASDEVPLKPVSLTLCAATETPRPTPTLLFKPIFITDLETPSVQPSLLGLPAGACVISANSHIGFGRTASQEEMHVGCTPQSLPAKLFTPPLKDGEVMVLRGCEAVVDLTGYARNAELASILPAGKYDWSQRTMLFMDALALDSYDTSELTPDLLPGKLDRELTKAYTAFVSYGDAPYETIVTGHWGCRAFGGNKEIKSTIQWCAASMAGVELSFICDKNDSFASKFRDFTSQILIRRCAVHEVLTVLRGMGPQDKGRLDAFRHVLRILNDSP
;
A
#
# COMPACT_ATOMS: atom_id res chain seq x y z
N MET A 1 -17.88 -12.89 -13.68
CA MET A 1 -17.57 -11.46 -13.80
C MET A 1 -17.48 -10.90 -12.40
N LEU A 2 -16.33 -10.33 -12.03
CA LEU A 2 -16.26 -9.51 -10.82
C LEU A 2 -17.15 -8.28 -11.07
N ILE A 3 -18.03 -7.97 -10.12
CA ILE A 3 -18.87 -6.78 -10.20
C ILE A 3 -17.94 -5.57 -10.03
N GLY A 4 -18.00 -4.61 -10.95
CA GLY A 4 -17.22 -3.38 -10.85
C GLY A 4 -17.70 -2.45 -9.75
N VAL A 5 -16.93 -1.40 -9.47
CA VAL A 5 -17.31 -0.38 -8.49
C VAL A 5 -18.17 0.67 -9.20
N ILE A 6 -19.45 0.77 -8.83
CA ILE A 6 -20.38 1.77 -9.38
C ILE A 6 -20.04 3.14 -8.80
N LEU A 7 -19.67 4.11 -9.63
CA LEU A 7 -19.26 5.42 -9.14
C LEU A 7 -20.44 6.27 -8.66
N PRO A 8 -20.22 7.24 -7.75
CA PRO A 8 -21.26 8.17 -7.29
C PRO A 8 -21.93 8.98 -8.39
N SER A 9 -21.21 9.19 -9.50
CA SER A 9 -21.70 9.87 -10.71
C SER A 9 -22.56 8.99 -11.62
N SER A 10 -22.61 7.67 -11.39
CA SER A 10 -23.42 6.77 -12.20
C SER A 10 -24.92 7.07 -12.03
N PRO A 11 -25.72 7.07 -13.10
CA PRO A 11 -27.18 7.14 -13.01
C PRO A 11 -27.80 5.99 -12.20
N GLU A 12 -27.08 4.87 -12.03
CA GLU A 12 -27.52 3.72 -11.23
C GLU A 12 -27.30 3.91 -9.73
N THR A 13 -26.47 4.88 -9.33
CA THR A 13 -26.26 5.21 -7.92
C THR A 13 -27.35 6.14 -7.44
N LEU A 14 -28.34 5.59 -6.73
CA LEU A 14 -29.49 6.34 -6.24
C LEU A 14 -29.46 6.49 -4.71
N ALA A 15 -29.98 7.61 -4.20
CA ALA A 15 -30.12 7.87 -2.77
C ALA A 15 -31.39 8.69 -2.47
N TYR A 16 -31.81 8.68 -1.19
CA TYR A 16 -32.87 9.57 -0.72
C TYR A 16 -32.31 10.96 -0.49
N ASP A 17 -32.99 11.99 -0.98
CA ASP A 17 -32.70 13.38 -0.62
C ASP A 17 -33.23 13.69 0.79
N ARG A 18 -32.47 13.23 1.79
CA ARG A 18 -32.87 13.30 3.21
C ARG A 18 -32.98 14.73 3.74
N PHE A 19 -32.38 15.68 3.06
CA PHE A 19 -32.32 17.09 3.47
C PHE A 19 -33.12 18.01 2.54
N SER A 20 -33.81 17.45 1.54
CA SER A 20 -34.58 18.21 0.54
C SER A 20 -33.73 19.30 -0.13
N LEU A 21 -32.51 18.92 -0.54
CA LEU A 21 -31.55 19.81 -1.19
C LEU A 21 -31.93 20.09 -2.65
N THR A 22 -32.62 19.15 -3.29
CA THR A 22 -32.98 19.19 -4.70
C THR A 22 -34.45 19.58 -4.89
N ASP A 23 -34.76 20.27 -5.99
CA ASP A 23 -36.13 20.67 -6.36
C ASP A 23 -37.00 19.50 -6.87
N THR A 24 -36.55 18.25 -6.74
CA THR A 24 -37.31 17.08 -7.20
C THR A 24 -38.46 16.76 -6.24
N GLU A 25 -39.71 16.96 -6.70
CA GLU A 25 -40.96 16.68 -5.96
C GLU A 25 -41.26 15.17 -5.77
N THR A 26 -40.24 14.29 -5.76
CA THR A 26 -40.42 12.84 -5.65
C THR A 26 -40.05 12.33 -4.27
N ASP A 27 -40.97 11.63 -3.58
CA ASP A 27 -40.71 10.89 -2.32
C ASP A 27 -39.78 9.65 -2.49
N GLY A 28 -39.10 9.54 -3.63
CA GLY A 28 -38.35 8.36 -4.07
C GLY A 28 -36.83 8.53 -4.02
N LEU A 29 -36.13 7.52 -4.51
CA LEU A 29 -34.69 7.59 -4.75
C LEU A 29 -34.41 8.46 -5.98
N ILE A 30 -33.46 9.38 -5.87
CA ILE A 30 -32.96 10.20 -6.99
C ILE A 30 -31.47 9.91 -7.24
N PRO A 31 -30.90 10.28 -8.39
CA PRO A 31 -29.47 10.13 -8.64
C PRO A 31 -28.64 10.80 -7.55
N LEU A 32 -27.76 10.04 -6.90
CA LEU A 32 -26.88 10.54 -5.83
C LEU A 32 -26.07 11.75 -6.29
N TRP A 33 -25.65 11.75 -7.56
CA TRP A 33 -24.89 12.85 -8.14
C TRP A 33 -25.61 14.20 -8.03
N ALA A 34 -26.95 14.24 -8.16
CA ALA A 34 -27.72 15.47 -8.00
C ALA A 34 -27.62 16.03 -6.58
N ILE A 35 -27.66 15.14 -5.57
CA ILE A 35 -27.51 15.52 -4.16
C ILE A 35 -26.07 16.00 -3.89
N LEU A 36 -25.07 15.31 -4.45
CA LEU A 36 -23.66 15.71 -4.27
C LEU A 36 -23.36 17.08 -4.89
N LEU A 37 -23.99 17.43 -6.02
CA LEU A 37 -23.85 18.75 -6.63
C LEU A 37 -24.30 19.85 -5.67
N GLU A 38 -25.45 19.68 -5.00
CA GLU A 38 -25.98 20.65 -4.03
C GLU A 38 -25.12 20.71 -2.75
N ILE A 39 -24.63 19.57 -2.24
CA ILE A 39 -23.77 19.57 -1.05
C ILE A 39 -22.43 20.25 -1.31
N LEU A 40 -21.84 20.02 -2.49
CA LEU A 40 -20.49 20.50 -2.82
C LEU A 40 -20.49 21.92 -3.41
N THR A 41 -21.65 22.48 -3.76
CA THR A 41 -21.79 23.80 -4.38
C THR A 41 -22.65 24.74 -3.54
N PRO A 42 -22.10 25.86 -3.01
CA PRO A 42 -20.71 26.30 -3.15
C PRO A 42 -19.74 25.48 -2.28
N PRO A 43 -18.43 25.45 -2.63
CA PRO A 43 -17.42 24.78 -1.80
C PRO A 43 -17.38 25.33 -0.37
N ALA A 44 -17.17 24.43 0.60
CA ALA A 44 -16.97 24.78 2.01
C ALA A 44 -15.85 25.82 2.20
N LYS A 45 -16.09 26.81 3.06
CA LYS A 45 -15.19 27.94 3.31
C LYS A 45 -14.54 27.91 4.70
N SER A 46 -14.86 26.89 5.50
CA SER A 46 -14.33 26.70 6.85
C SER A 46 -14.33 25.22 7.23
N THR A 47 -13.61 24.87 8.30
CA THR A 47 -13.63 23.53 8.87
C THR A 47 -15.06 23.08 9.17
N ASP A 48 -15.89 23.94 9.77
CA ASP A 48 -17.29 23.63 10.10
C ASP A 48 -18.10 23.25 8.88
N GLN A 49 -18.04 24.06 7.82
CA GLN A 49 -18.78 23.78 6.58
C GLN A 49 -18.31 22.50 5.90
N LEU A 50 -17.01 22.18 5.98
CA LEU A 50 -16.48 20.93 5.44
C LEU A 50 -16.98 19.72 6.22
N ILE A 51 -16.99 19.80 7.57
CA ILE A 51 -17.52 18.72 8.40
C ILE A 51 -19.03 18.54 8.16
N ASP A 52 -19.79 19.63 8.07
CA ASP A 52 -21.23 19.58 7.78
C ASP A 52 -21.52 18.93 6.41
N ALA A 53 -20.69 19.21 5.40
CA ALA A 53 -20.79 18.58 4.09
C ALA A 53 -20.48 17.07 4.16
N LEU A 54 -19.41 16.68 4.87
CA LEU A 54 -19.05 15.27 5.08
C LEU A 54 -20.16 14.50 5.82
N ASP A 55 -20.77 15.11 6.85
CA ASP A 55 -21.89 14.52 7.58
C ASP A 55 -23.15 14.42 6.72
N SER A 56 -23.45 15.43 5.90
CA SER A 56 -24.57 15.39 4.96
C SER A 56 -24.41 14.26 3.95
N ILE A 57 -23.19 14.07 3.40
CA ILE A 57 -22.85 12.96 2.50
C ILE A 57 -23.03 11.63 3.24
N ALA A 58 -22.48 11.50 4.45
CA ALA A 58 -22.54 10.26 5.21
C ALA A 58 -23.96 9.88 5.64
N VAL A 59 -24.77 10.82 6.08
CA VAL A 59 -26.19 10.58 6.40
C VAL A 59 -26.96 10.17 5.16
N THR A 60 -26.71 10.82 4.02
CA THR A 60 -27.33 10.46 2.73
C THR A 60 -27.01 9.01 2.34
N LEU A 61 -25.72 8.65 2.35
CA LEU A 61 -25.23 7.36 1.88
C LEU A 61 -25.41 6.21 2.88
N ARG A 62 -25.28 6.49 4.18
CA ARG A 62 -25.09 5.48 5.23
C ARG A 62 -26.09 5.63 6.39
N GLY A 63 -26.92 6.68 6.39
CA GLY A 63 -27.93 6.92 7.42
C GLY A 63 -27.37 7.33 8.80
N ARG A 64 -26.08 7.65 8.89
CA ARG A 64 -25.40 8.09 10.12
C ARG A 64 -24.28 9.08 9.79
N THR A 65 -23.93 9.92 10.76
CA THR A 65 -22.81 10.89 10.68
C THR A 65 -21.46 10.19 10.73
N LEU A 66 -20.39 10.92 10.39
CA LEU A 66 -19.02 10.45 10.57
C LEU A 66 -18.47 10.91 11.91
N ASP A 67 -17.58 10.11 12.49
CA ASP A 67 -16.69 10.62 13.53
C ASP A 67 -15.54 11.38 12.84
N THR A 68 -15.55 12.70 12.95
CA THR A 68 -14.55 13.60 12.35
C THR A 68 -13.65 14.28 13.38
N GLY A 69 -13.63 13.79 14.62
CA GLY A 69 -12.98 14.48 15.74
C GLY A 69 -11.47 14.69 15.56
N HIS A 70 -10.74 13.76 14.94
CA HIS A 70 -9.31 13.93 14.66
C HIS A 70 -9.07 14.85 13.46
N LEU A 71 -9.85 14.70 12.38
CA LEU A 71 -9.76 15.59 11.21
C LEU A 71 -9.99 17.06 11.60
N ARG A 72 -11.02 17.34 12.41
CA ARG A 72 -11.30 18.68 12.90
C ARG A 72 -10.13 19.25 13.70
N ARG A 73 -9.63 18.51 14.70
CA ARG A 73 -8.47 18.95 15.50
C ARG A 73 -7.25 19.21 14.64
N PHE A 74 -6.99 18.35 13.65
CA PHE A 74 -5.88 18.51 12.73
C PHE A 74 -6.02 19.77 11.88
N LEU A 75 -7.18 20.00 11.24
CA LEU A 75 -7.42 21.20 10.42
C LEU A 75 -7.30 22.47 11.26
N ASP A 76 -7.88 22.49 12.47
CA ASP A 76 -7.92 23.70 13.30
C ASP A 76 -6.56 24.02 13.95
N ALA A 77 -5.70 23.02 14.21
CA ALA A 77 -4.46 23.20 14.96
C ALA A 77 -3.17 23.05 14.13
N GLU A 78 -3.18 22.25 13.07
CA GLU A 78 -1.97 21.83 12.34
C GLU A 78 -1.93 22.33 10.88
N TRP A 79 -3.01 22.95 10.37
CA TRP A 79 -3.11 23.35 8.96
C TRP A 79 -3.48 24.83 8.76
N ASP A 80 -2.96 25.44 7.68
CA ASP A 80 -3.40 26.78 7.24
C ASP A 80 -4.75 26.70 6.54
N THR A 81 -5.81 26.70 7.33
CA THR A 81 -7.20 26.64 6.84
C THR A 81 -7.58 27.87 6.01
N GLN A 82 -6.96 29.03 6.24
CA GLN A 82 -7.31 30.24 5.51
C GLN A 82 -6.90 30.14 4.05
N SER A 83 -5.65 29.74 3.78
CA SER A 83 -5.19 29.49 2.41
C SER A 83 -5.94 28.29 1.82
N PHE A 84 -6.05 27.20 2.58
CA PHE A 84 -6.70 25.96 2.15
C PHE A 84 -8.12 26.17 1.60
N PHE A 85 -9.02 26.76 2.39
CA PHE A 85 -10.41 26.95 1.95
C PHE A 85 -10.57 28.05 0.89
N LYS A 86 -9.62 28.98 0.78
CA LYS A 86 -9.68 30.06 -0.19
C LYS A 86 -9.22 29.63 -1.58
N THR A 87 -8.19 28.81 -1.69
CA THR A 87 -7.53 28.52 -2.97
C THR A 87 -7.48 27.03 -3.31
N ILE A 88 -7.22 26.16 -2.33
CA ILE A 88 -6.93 24.74 -2.58
C ILE A 88 -8.21 23.91 -2.63
N TRP A 89 -9.08 24.05 -1.62
CA TRP A 89 -10.31 23.26 -1.52
C TRP A 89 -11.29 23.49 -2.68
N PRO A 90 -11.54 24.73 -3.15
CA PRO A 90 -12.38 24.95 -4.33
C PRO A 90 -11.89 24.16 -5.55
N ARG A 91 -10.57 24.10 -5.76
CA ARG A 91 -9.99 23.35 -6.87
C ARG A 91 -10.15 21.83 -6.69
N CYS A 92 -10.09 21.32 -5.47
CA CYS A 92 -10.38 19.91 -5.17
C CYS A 92 -11.83 19.56 -5.48
N VAL A 93 -12.78 20.43 -5.08
CA VAL A 93 -14.20 20.26 -5.41
C VAL A 93 -14.42 20.27 -6.92
N GLU A 94 -13.79 21.18 -7.66
CA GLU A 94 -13.85 21.17 -9.14
C GLU A 94 -13.37 19.83 -9.72
N VAL A 95 -12.26 19.27 -9.21
CA VAL A 95 -11.76 17.95 -9.65
C VAL A 95 -12.76 16.83 -9.33
N ALA A 96 -13.40 16.87 -8.16
CA ALA A 96 -14.41 15.89 -7.78
C ALA A 96 -15.61 15.96 -8.74
N LEU A 97 -16.12 17.17 -9.02
CA LEU A 97 -17.26 17.38 -9.89
C LEU A 97 -16.99 17.05 -11.37
N GLU A 98 -15.74 16.86 -11.77
CA GLU A 98 -15.35 16.33 -13.08
C GLU A 98 -15.51 14.82 -13.22
N MET A 99 -15.88 14.07 -12.17
CA MET A 99 -16.01 12.62 -12.21
C MET A 99 -16.83 12.08 -13.40
N PRO A 100 -18.00 12.63 -13.79
CA PRO A 100 -18.75 12.16 -14.96
C PRO A 100 -17.99 12.34 -16.29
N VAL A 101 -17.07 13.30 -16.37
CA VAL A 101 -16.24 13.53 -17.56
C VAL A 101 -15.02 12.61 -17.55
N LEU A 102 -14.42 12.38 -16.38
CA LEU A 102 -13.22 11.56 -16.20
C LEU A 102 -13.50 10.05 -16.22
N PHE A 103 -14.73 9.66 -15.86
CA PHE A 103 -15.22 8.28 -15.81
C PHE A 103 -16.65 8.22 -16.40
N PRO A 104 -16.81 8.41 -17.72
CA PRO A 104 -18.12 8.58 -18.35
C PRO A 104 -19.02 7.34 -18.27
N ASP A 105 -18.42 6.17 -18.15
CA ASP A 105 -19.17 4.94 -17.97
C ASP A 105 -19.82 4.87 -16.57
N GLY A 106 -19.31 5.61 -15.58
CA GLY A 106 -19.80 5.57 -14.20
C GLY A 106 -19.38 4.32 -13.44
N TYR A 107 -18.38 3.57 -13.91
CA TYR A 107 -17.88 2.35 -13.27
C TYR A 107 -16.36 2.30 -13.25
N LEU A 108 -15.79 1.72 -12.18
CA LEU A 108 -14.39 1.29 -12.14
C LEU A 108 -14.33 -0.23 -12.28
N GLU A 109 -13.53 -0.68 -13.23
CA GLU A 109 -13.33 -2.11 -13.46
C GLU A 109 -12.21 -2.66 -12.57
N PRO A 110 -12.43 -3.73 -11.79
CA PRO A 110 -11.40 -4.35 -10.98
C PRO A 110 -10.37 -5.07 -11.85
N LEU A 111 -9.11 -5.00 -11.44
CA LEU A 111 -8.02 -5.73 -12.08
C LEU A 111 -8.24 -7.24 -11.94
N ASN A 112 -8.00 -7.96 -13.02
CA ASN A 112 -8.21 -9.40 -13.11
C ASN A 112 -7.32 -10.00 -14.21
N SER A 113 -7.38 -11.32 -14.43
CA SER A 113 -6.53 -11.98 -15.43
C SER A 113 -6.80 -11.55 -16.87
N GLU A 114 -8.01 -11.08 -17.20
CA GLU A 114 -8.37 -10.61 -18.54
C GLU A 114 -7.98 -9.14 -18.75
N LYS A 115 -8.08 -8.32 -17.70
CA LYS A 115 -7.63 -6.93 -17.68
C LYS A 115 -6.65 -6.71 -16.52
N PRO A 116 -5.40 -7.18 -16.67
CA PRO A 116 -4.43 -7.16 -15.58
C PRO A 116 -3.76 -5.80 -15.41
N SER A 117 -3.93 -4.85 -16.35
CA SER A 117 -3.25 -3.56 -16.30
C SER A 117 -4.19 -2.42 -16.66
N GLN A 118 -4.08 -1.32 -15.91
CA GLN A 118 -4.82 -0.07 -16.15
C GLN A 118 -3.90 1.13 -15.86
N THR A 119 -4.02 2.18 -16.67
CA THR A 119 -3.24 3.42 -16.52
C THR A 119 -4.19 4.61 -16.44
N PHE A 120 -3.97 5.45 -15.44
CA PHE A 120 -4.80 6.60 -15.14
C PHE A 120 -4.03 7.90 -15.27
N THR A 121 -4.71 8.91 -15.78
CA THR A 121 -4.18 10.28 -15.79
C THR A 121 -4.06 10.82 -14.37
N PRO A 122 -3.18 11.81 -14.14
CA PRO A 122 -3.12 12.49 -12.84
C PRO A 122 -4.47 13.05 -12.39
N ARG A 123 -5.27 13.56 -13.33
CA ARG A 123 -6.59 14.13 -13.04
C ARG A 123 -7.60 13.07 -12.57
N GLN A 124 -7.58 11.88 -13.17
CA GLN A 124 -8.39 10.74 -12.72
C GLN A 124 -7.98 10.28 -11.32
N ILE A 125 -6.68 10.17 -11.04
CA ILE A 125 -6.18 9.81 -9.70
C ILE A 125 -6.59 10.87 -8.67
N ALA A 126 -6.41 12.16 -8.98
CA ALA A 126 -6.81 13.25 -8.12
C ALA A 126 -8.32 13.21 -7.79
N CYS A 127 -9.16 13.00 -8.82
CA CYS A 127 -10.60 12.84 -8.64
C CYS A 127 -10.92 11.71 -7.64
N LEU A 128 -10.35 10.52 -7.83
CA LEU A 128 -10.59 9.39 -6.93
C LEU A 128 -10.10 9.66 -5.49
N VAL A 129 -8.93 10.28 -5.31
CA VAL A 129 -8.42 10.65 -3.97
C VAL A 129 -9.35 11.65 -3.28
N VAL A 130 -9.83 12.67 -3.98
CA VAL A 130 -10.80 13.63 -3.41
C VAL A 130 -12.10 12.94 -3.04
N HIS A 131 -12.58 11.99 -3.85
CA HIS A 131 -13.78 11.21 -3.53
C HIS A 131 -13.60 10.27 -2.34
N GLN A 132 -12.41 9.68 -2.16
CA GLN A 132 -12.04 8.93 -0.96
C GLN A 132 -12.01 9.81 0.29
N PHE A 133 -11.55 11.07 0.18
CA PHE A 133 -11.60 12.04 1.27
C PHE A 133 -13.04 12.48 1.59
N LEU A 134 -13.84 12.80 0.57
CA LEU A 134 -15.26 13.16 0.70
C LEU A 134 -16.14 12.00 1.19
N CYS A 135 -15.60 10.78 1.27
CA CYS A 135 -16.30 9.57 1.69
C CYS A 135 -17.56 9.28 0.86
N THR A 136 -17.46 9.53 -0.45
CA THR A 136 -18.60 9.42 -1.39
C THR A 136 -18.66 8.07 -2.09
N LEU A 137 -17.59 7.29 -2.08
CA LEU A 137 -17.51 6.05 -2.83
C LEU A 137 -18.39 4.97 -2.18
N PRO A 138 -19.03 4.10 -2.98
CA PRO A 138 -19.79 3.00 -2.41
C PRO A 138 -18.85 1.98 -1.77
N LYS A 139 -19.44 1.10 -0.95
CA LYS A 139 -18.74 -0.05 -0.42
C LYS A 139 -18.26 -0.97 -1.56
N LEU A 140 -17.02 -1.43 -1.46
CA LEU A 140 -16.44 -2.32 -2.47
C LEU A 140 -17.09 -3.72 -2.42
N PRO A 141 -17.35 -4.36 -3.58
CA PRO A 141 -18.00 -5.67 -3.64
C PRO A 141 -17.26 -6.81 -2.92
N TRP A 142 -15.95 -6.67 -2.73
CA TRP A 142 -15.08 -7.68 -2.10
C TRP A 142 -14.73 -7.37 -0.65
N VAL A 143 -15.28 -6.29 -0.06
CA VAL A 143 -15.09 -5.97 1.36
C VAL A 143 -16.30 -6.48 2.15
N PRO A 144 -16.11 -7.36 3.16
CA PRO A 144 -17.20 -7.88 3.99
C PRO A 144 -18.05 -6.77 4.63
N LEU A 145 -19.36 -7.01 4.79
CA LEU A 145 -20.32 -6.00 5.27
C LEU A 145 -19.98 -5.45 6.67
N ASP A 146 -19.36 -6.26 7.51
CA ASP A 146 -19.03 -6.04 8.92
C ASP A 146 -17.63 -5.46 9.18
N GLU A 147 -16.76 -5.36 8.16
CA GLU A 147 -15.41 -4.79 8.31
C GLU A 147 -15.39 -3.27 8.05
N GLU A 148 -15.75 -2.47 9.05
CA GLU A 148 -15.65 -1.00 8.96
C GLU A 148 -14.19 -0.51 8.89
N GLU A 149 -13.24 -1.27 9.46
CA GLU A 149 -11.82 -0.93 9.43
C GLU A 149 -11.20 -1.08 8.03
N ASN A 150 -11.85 -1.84 7.13
CA ASN A 150 -11.41 -2.07 5.76
C ASN A 150 -12.08 -1.10 4.77
N SER A 151 -12.30 0.15 5.18
CA SER A 151 -12.96 1.17 4.36
C SER A 151 -12.22 1.47 3.05
N GLN A 152 -12.97 1.76 1.99
CA GLN A 152 -12.46 2.32 0.74
C GLN A 152 -12.20 3.82 0.80
N ASP A 153 -12.82 4.48 1.78
CA ASP A 153 -12.75 5.92 2.02
C ASP A 153 -11.83 6.24 3.21
N LEU A 154 -11.43 7.50 3.34
CA LEU A 154 -10.46 7.95 4.35
C LEU A 154 -11.09 8.24 5.71
N ASN A 155 -12.36 7.89 5.94
CA ASN A 155 -13.06 8.15 7.20
C ASN A 155 -12.35 7.60 8.44
N ILE A 156 -11.58 6.51 8.28
CA ILE A 156 -10.79 5.91 9.37
C ILE A 156 -9.68 6.83 9.89
N TRP A 157 -9.23 7.81 9.08
CA TRP A 157 -8.26 8.84 9.49
C TRP A 157 -8.94 10.02 10.19
N PHE A 158 -10.27 10.13 10.12
CA PHE A 158 -11.01 11.27 10.66
C PHE A 158 -11.43 11.06 12.11
N SER A 159 -11.62 9.80 12.52
CA SER A 159 -12.16 9.42 13.83
C SER A 159 -11.36 9.99 14.99
N ALA A 160 -12.06 10.44 16.04
CA ALA A 160 -11.48 11.06 17.22
C ALA A 160 -10.44 10.18 17.92
N GLU A 161 -10.67 8.87 17.93
CA GLU A 161 -9.75 7.88 18.49
C GLU A 161 -8.82 7.32 17.40
N GLN A 162 -7.54 7.63 17.53
CA GLN A 162 -6.49 7.12 16.66
C GLN A 162 -5.49 6.29 17.48
N PRO A 163 -5.16 5.05 17.06
CA PRO A 163 -4.16 4.24 17.76
C PRO A 163 -2.78 4.88 17.69
N HIS A 164 -2.46 5.51 16.55
CA HIS A 164 -1.21 6.23 16.32
C HIS A 164 -1.47 7.62 15.71
N PRO A 165 -1.91 8.60 16.54
CA PRO A 165 -2.39 9.89 16.04
C PRO A 165 -1.34 10.68 15.26
N LYS A 166 -0.06 10.60 15.65
CA LYS A 166 1.04 11.28 14.94
C LYS A 166 1.23 10.77 13.51
N ALA A 167 1.10 9.46 13.30
CA ALA A 167 1.18 8.87 11.97
C ALA A 167 -0.01 9.32 11.11
N VAL A 168 -1.22 9.32 11.69
CA VAL A 168 -2.44 9.75 11.00
C VAL A 168 -2.41 11.24 10.67
N SER A 169 -1.94 12.11 11.57
CA SER A 169 -1.69 13.52 11.25
C SER A 169 -0.69 13.67 10.11
N ALA A 170 0.35 12.83 10.05
CA ALA A 170 1.30 12.84 8.93
C ALA A 170 0.68 12.38 7.60
N TYR A 171 -0.25 11.43 7.62
CA TYR A 171 -1.03 11.01 6.43
C TYR A 171 -1.98 12.11 5.97
N LEU A 172 -2.61 12.84 6.89
CA LEU A 172 -3.44 14.00 6.56
C LEU A 172 -2.58 15.14 5.99
N THR A 173 -1.40 15.42 6.55
CA THR A 173 -0.43 16.35 5.97
C THR A 173 -0.06 15.94 4.54
N ALA A 174 0.25 14.67 4.31
CA ALA A 174 0.51 14.14 2.98
C ALA A 174 -0.64 14.43 2.01
N LEU A 175 -1.87 14.12 2.42
CA LEU A 175 -3.07 14.32 1.62
C LEU A 175 -3.28 15.80 1.26
N LEU A 176 -3.16 16.71 2.23
CA LEU A 176 -3.39 18.13 1.97
C LEU A 176 -2.26 18.78 1.16
N VAL A 177 -0.99 18.34 1.33
CA VAL A 177 0.10 18.71 0.41
C VAL A 177 -0.16 18.20 -1.01
N PHE A 178 -0.75 17.01 -1.17
CA PHE A 178 -1.15 16.52 -2.49
C PHE A 178 -2.27 17.38 -3.10
N PHE A 179 -3.23 17.84 -2.30
CA PHE A 179 -4.25 18.79 -2.75
C PHE A 179 -3.65 20.13 -3.18
N GLU A 180 -2.62 20.62 -2.49
CA GLU A 180 -1.83 21.77 -2.94
C GLU A 180 -1.18 21.52 -4.31
N ARG A 181 -0.63 20.32 -4.55
CA ARG A 181 -0.05 19.95 -5.85
C ARG A 181 -1.08 19.84 -6.97
N ILE A 182 -2.31 19.44 -6.65
CA ILE A 182 -3.43 19.45 -7.62
C ILE A 182 -3.88 20.88 -7.94
N ALA A 183 -3.81 21.78 -6.96
CA ALA A 183 -4.18 23.18 -7.13
C ALA A 183 -3.08 24.01 -7.80
N SER A 184 -1.81 23.63 -7.61
CA SER A 184 -0.63 24.26 -8.19
C SER A 184 -0.24 23.55 -9.49
N ASP A 185 -0.59 24.11 -10.64
CA ASP A 185 -0.18 23.60 -11.97
C ASP A 185 1.35 23.72 -12.24
N GLU A 186 2.17 24.02 -11.22
CA GLU A 186 3.61 24.29 -11.34
C GLU A 186 4.43 23.03 -11.67
N VAL A 187 4.12 21.88 -11.07
CA VAL A 187 4.84 20.62 -11.29
C VAL A 187 3.87 19.58 -11.85
N PRO A 188 4.00 19.21 -13.15
CA PRO A 188 3.10 18.25 -13.76
C PRO A 188 3.25 16.86 -13.13
N LEU A 189 2.19 16.41 -12.47
CA LEU A 189 2.06 15.03 -12.02
C LEU A 189 2.10 14.07 -13.22
N LYS A 190 2.58 12.84 -12.99
CA LYS A 190 2.72 11.81 -14.01
C LYS A 190 1.57 10.79 -13.94
N PRO A 191 1.24 10.10 -15.05
CA PRO A 191 0.28 9.01 -15.05
C PRO A 191 0.68 7.90 -14.06
N VAL A 192 -0.33 7.26 -13.49
CA VAL A 192 -0.17 6.14 -12.57
C VAL A 192 -0.63 4.87 -13.27
N SER A 193 0.15 3.80 -13.18
CA SER A 193 -0.24 2.48 -13.71
C SER A 193 -0.35 1.46 -12.60
N LEU A 194 -1.37 0.62 -12.69
CA LEU A 194 -1.66 -0.49 -11.80
C LEU A 194 -1.63 -1.76 -12.63
N THR A 195 -0.88 -2.76 -12.17
CA THR A 195 -0.78 -4.06 -12.85
C THR A 195 -0.87 -5.21 -11.86
N LEU A 196 -1.89 -6.05 -12.01
CA LEU A 196 -2.01 -7.33 -11.34
C LEU A 196 -1.14 -8.35 -12.09
N CYS A 197 -0.13 -8.88 -11.42
CA CYS A 197 0.71 -9.95 -11.94
C CYS A 197 0.44 -11.23 -11.15
N ALA A 198 0.46 -12.38 -11.82
CA ALA A 198 0.15 -13.66 -11.20
C ALA A 198 1.08 -14.77 -11.68
N ALA A 199 1.48 -15.65 -10.77
CA ALA A 199 2.10 -16.92 -11.08
C ALA A 199 1.30 -18.08 -10.48
N THR A 200 1.12 -19.15 -11.25
CA THR A 200 0.41 -20.36 -10.81
C THR A 200 1.36 -21.45 -10.32
N GLU A 201 2.64 -21.38 -10.70
CA GLU A 201 3.64 -22.39 -10.39
C GLU A 201 4.76 -21.83 -9.54
N THR A 202 5.23 -22.64 -8.59
CA THR A 202 6.41 -22.30 -7.80
C THR A 202 7.65 -22.32 -8.67
N PRO A 203 8.44 -21.23 -8.69
CA PRO A 203 9.60 -21.12 -9.55
C PRO A 203 10.68 -22.11 -9.10
N ARG A 204 11.41 -22.66 -10.07
CA ARG A 204 12.50 -23.61 -9.83
C ARG A 204 13.81 -23.01 -10.33
N PRO A 205 14.81 -22.77 -9.45
CA PRO A 205 16.12 -22.31 -9.90
C PRO A 205 16.83 -23.40 -10.70
N THR A 206 17.64 -23.00 -11.68
CA THR A 206 18.56 -23.94 -12.34
C THR A 206 19.65 -24.38 -11.36
N PRO A 207 20.21 -25.60 -11.49
CA PRO A 207 21.26 -26.09 -10.59
C PRO A 207 22.49 -25.17 -10.50
N THR A 208 22.78 -24.41 -11.55
CA THR A 208 23.93 -23.50 -11.63
C THR A 208 23.62 -22.05 -11.27
N LEU A 209 22.37 -21.73 -10.89
CA LEU A 209 22.00 -20.36 -10.55
C LEU A 209 22.63 -19.98 -9.20
N LEU A 210 23.52 -19.00 -9.22
CA LEU A 210 24.16 -18.44 -8.02
C LEU A 210 23.34 -17.28 -7.45
N PHE A 211 23.59 -16.97 -6.18
CA PHE A 211 23.00 -15.80 -5.53
C PHE A 211 23.51 -14.49 -6.14
N LYS A 212 22.59 -13.52 -6.25
CA LYS A 212 22.90 -12.13 -6.60
C LYS A 212 23.45 -11.38 -5.37
N PRO A 213 24.21 -10.29 -5.59
CA PRO A 213 24.62 -9.40 -4.50
C PRO A 213 23.44 -8.95 -3.64
N ILE A 214 23.71 -8.79 -2.36
CA ILE A 214 22.77 -8.24 -1.38
C ILE A 214 23.46 -7.11 -0.59
N PHE A 215 22.75 -6.00 -0.43
CA PHE A 215 23.20 -4.84 0.33
C PHE A 215 22.35 -4.74 1.61
N ILE A 216 22.97 -4.81 2.78
CA ILE A 216 22.27 -4.77 4.06
C ILE A 216 22.48 -3.40 4.71
N THR A 217 21.43 -2.59 4.72
CA THR A 217 21.43 -1.22 5.24
C THR A 217 20.86 -1.19 6.65
N ASP A 218 21.64 -0.71 7.62
CA ASP A 218 21.17 -0.46 8.99
C ASP A 218 20.58 0.93 9.10
N LEU A 219 19.32 1.03 9.51
CA LEU A 219 18.68 2.30 9.84
C LEU A 219 18.60 2.49 11.35
N GLU A 220 18.95 3.69 11.81
CA GLU A 220 18.76 4.07 13.22
C GLU A 220 17.30 4.12 13.61
N THR A 221 16.46 4.55 12.68
CA THR A 221 15.01 4.58 12.83
C THR A 221 14.40 4.23 11.48
N PRO A 222 13.34 3.42 11.44
CA PRO A 222 12.64 3.14 10.21
C PRO A 222 12.19 4.42 9.50
N SER A 223 12.27 4.45 8.18
CA SER A 223 11.91 5.63 7.40
C SER A 223 11.43 5.24 6.01
N VAL A 224 10.61 6.11 5.40
CA VAL A 224 10.18 6.04 4.00
C VAL A 224 10.85 7.11 3.15
N GLN A 225 12.09 7.50 3.50
CA GLN A 225 12.85 8.51 2.77
C GLN A 225 13.05 8.10 1.30
N PRO A 226 13.13 9.05 0.36
CA PRO A 226 13.15 8.77 -1.08
C PRO A 226 14.21 7.76 -1.56
N SER A 227 15.40 7.73 -0.93
CA SER A 227 16.47 6.78 -1.25
C SER A 227 16.10 5.31 -0.98
N LEU A 228 15.06 5.05 -0.18
CA LEU A 228 14.56 3.72 0.18
C LEU A 228 13.31 3.33 -0.63
N LEU A 229 12.83 4.19 -1.53
CA LEU A 229 11.59 3.98 -2.28
C LEU A 229 11.80 3.37 -3.66
N GLY A 230 12.99 2.80 -3.92
CA GLY A 230 13.32 2.14 -5.18
C GLY A 230 13.62 3.10 -6.34
N LEU A 231 13.98 4.36 -6.05
CA LEU A 231 14.42 5.30 -7.09
C LEU A 231 15.89 5.03 -7.52
N PRO A 232 16.27 5.36 -8.78
CA PRO A 232 15.41 5.83 -9.86
C PRO A 232 14.72 4.69 -10.63
N ALA A 233 15.31 3.49 -10.72
CA ALA A 233 14.80 2.39 -11.54
C ALA A 233 14.76 1.03 -10.79
N GLY A 234 14.65 1.08 -9.47
CA GLY A 234 14.40 -0.08 -8.63
C GLY A 234 12.91 -0.25 -8.31
N ALA A 235 12.63 -1.14 -7.35
CA ALA A 235 11.29 -1.32 -6.81
C ALA A 235 11.33 -1.48 -5.29
N CYS A 236 10.30 -0.99 -4.60
CA CYS A 236 10.16 -1.10 -3.16
C CYS A 236 9.06 -2.11 -2.81
N VAL A 237 9.38 -3.07 -1.94
CA VAL A 237 8.41 -4.04 -1.42
C VAL A 237 7.49 -3.36 -0.42
N ILE A 238 6.19 -3.44 -0.68
CA ILE A 238 5.13 -3.08 0.26
C ILE A 238 4.64 -4.37 0.90
N SER A 239 4.88 -4.52 2.20
CA SER A 239 4.49 -5.68 3.00
C SER A 239 3.00 -5.61 3.30
N ALA A 240 2.21 -5.94 2.29
CA ALA A 240 0.77 -5.67 2.26
C ALA A 240 -0.06 -6.69 3.06
N ASN A 241 -1.29 -6.31 3.40
CA ASN A 241 -2.38 -7.27 3.58
C ASN A 241 -2.86 -7.79 2.20
N SER A 242 -3.60 -8.90 2.16
CA SER A 242 -4.25 -9.34 0.92
C SER A 242 -5.25 -8.29 0.41
N HIS A 243 -5.91 -7.57 1.33
CA HIS A 243 -6.63 -6.33 1.06
C HIS A 243 -5.67 -5.15 1.15
N ILE A 244 -5.09 -4.78 0.02
CA ILE A 244 -4.09 -3.71 -0.02
C ILE A 244 -4.67 -2.35 0.42
N GLY A 245 -3.80 -1.47 0.89
CA GLY A 245 -4.07 -0.05 0.97
C GLY A 245 -3.69 0.59 2.30
N PHE A 246 -4.52 1.51 2.74
CA PHE A 246 -4.26 2.36 3.90
C PHE A 246 -5.02 1.88 5.13
N GLY A 247 -4.61 2.43 6.27
CA GLY A 247 -5.12 2.13 7.60
C GLY A 247 -4.55 3.11 8.62
N ARG A 248 -4.66 2.79 9.91
CA ARG A 248 -4.30 3.67 11.04
C ARG A 248 -3.23 3.08 11.97
N THR A 249 -2.72 1.88 11.69
CA THR A 249 -1.81 1.15 12.59
C THR A 249 -0.33 1.45 12.39
N ALA A 250 0.00 2.37 11.48
CA ALA A 250 1.38 2.76 11.15
C ALA A 250 2.29 1.55 10.91
N SER A 251 1.74 0.52 10.27
CA SER A 251 2.45 -0.59 9.66
C SER A 251 3.27 -0.12 8.46
N GLN A 252 4.11 -1.01 7.92
CA GLN A 252 4.95 -0.66 6.77
C GLN A 252 4.12 -0.25 5.55
N GLU A 253 3.07 -1.00 5.24
CA GLU A 253 2.16 -0.69 4.15
C GLU A 253 1.53 0.70 4.32
N GLU A 254 0.95 0.97 5.50
CA GLU A 254 0.25 2.23 5.76
C GLU A 254 1.21 3.44 5.74
N MET A 255 2.47 3.26 6.14
CA MET A 255 3.48 4.32 6.05
C MET A 255 3.85 4.63 4.59
N HIS A 256 4.00 3.62 3.74
CA HIS A 256 4.29 3.82 2.32
C HIS A 256 3.10 4.38 1.53
N VAL A 257 1.90 3.90 1.82
CA VAL A 257 0.65 4.38 1.19
C VAL A 257 0.30 5.77 1.71
N GLY A 258 0.40 6.00 3.01
CA GLY A 258 0.11 7.28 3.66
C GLY A 258 1.05 8.41 3.25
N CYS A 259 2.31 8.12 2.94
CA CYS A 259 3.23 9.12 2.37
C CYS A 259 3.03 9.36 0.87
N THR A 260 2.16 8.59 0.20
CA THR A 260 1.98 8.56 -1.26
C THR A 260 0.48 8.65 -1.62
N PRO A 261 -0.18 9.81 -1.52
CA PRO A 261 -1.63 9.94 -1.75
C PRO A 261 -2.13 9.39 -3.10
N GLN A 262 -1.32 9.48 -4.16
CA GLN A 262 -1.65 8.91 -5.47
C GLN A 262 -1.82 7.38 -5.46
N SER A 263 -1.36 6.70 -4.41
CA SER A 263 -1.53 5.24 -4.23
C SER A 263 -2.84 4.84 -3.55
N LEU A 264 -3.53 5.77 -2.87
CA LEU A 264 -4.77 5.48 -2.14
C LEU A 264 -5.87 4.84 -3.02
N PRO A 265 -6.05 5.24 -4.30
CA PRO A 265 -7.07 4.64 -5.15
C PRO A 265 -6.78 3.20 -5.56
N ALA A 266 -5.57 2.66 -5.34
CA ALA A 266 -5.23 1.29 -5.73
C ALA A 266 -6.18 0.25 -5.12
N LYS A 267 -6.69 0.52 -3.91
CA LYS A 267 -7.70 -0.29 -3.23
C LYS A 267 -9.01 -0.43 -4.02
N LEU A 268 -9.39 0.57 -4.81
CA LEU A 268 -10.62 0.56 -5.61
C LEU A 268 -10.55 -0.40 -6.80
N PHE A 269 -9.34 -0.74 -7.25
CA PHE A 269 -9.10 -1.58 -8.42
C PHE A 269 -8.62 -2.98 -8.07
N THR A 270 -8.31 -3.25 -6.80
CA THR A 270 -7.59 -4.46 -6.39
C THR A 270 -8.46 -5.30 -5.45
N PRO A 271 -9.11 -6.35 -5.96
CA PRO A 271 -9.66 -7.40 -5.12
C PRO A 271 -8.58 -8.05 -4.25
N PRO A 272 -8.94 -8.83 -3.23
CA PRO A 272 -7.98 -9.45 -2.33
C PRO A 272 -6.99 -10.31 -3.10
N LEU A 273 -5.70 -10.07 -2.90
CA LEU A 273 -4.62 -10.78 -3.59
C LEU A 273 -4.67 -12.28 -3.23
N LYS A 274 -4.69 -13.13 -4.25
CA LYS A 274 -4.52 -14.59 -4.08
C LYS A 274 -3.05 -14.96 -3.90
N ASP A 275 -2.76 -16.18 -3.47
CA ASP A 275 -1.40 -16.67 -3.18
C ASP A 275 -0.34 -16.44 -4.27
N GLY A 276 -0.73 -16.43 -5.55
CA GLY A 276 0.18 -16.17 -6.66
C GLY A 276 0.13 -14.74 -7.20
N GLU A 277 -0.77 -13.89 -6.70
CA GLU A 277 -1.04 -12.55 -7.23
C GLU A 277 -0.26 -11.47 -6.49
N VAL A 278 0.21 -10.46 -7.21
CA VAL A 278 0.87 -9.27 -6.67
C VAL A 278 0.34 -8.04 -7.39
N MET A 279 0.28 -6.90 -6.69
CA MET A 279 -0.10 -5.63 -7.29
C MET A 279 1.14 -4.75 -7.48
N VAL A 280 1.40 -4.37 -8.73
CA VAL A 280 2.48 -3.46 -9.12
C VAL A 280 1.89 -2.09 -9.40
N LEU A 281 2.31 -1.10 -8.62
CA LEU A 281 1.89 0.29 -8.78
C LEU A 281 3.09 1.15 -9.18
N ARG A 282 2.97 1.91 -10.28
CA ARG A 282 4.05 2.76 -10.79
C ARG A 282 3.63 4.21 -10.99
N GLY A 283 4.59 5.12 -10.81
CA GLY A 283 4.44 6.53 -11.11
C GLY A 283 3.89 7.39 -9.96
N CYS A 284 3.67 6.79 -8.79
CA CYS A 284 3.14 7.53 -7.64
C CYS A 284 4.24 8.29 -6.90
N GLU A 285 4.00 9.57 -6.68
CA GLU A 285 4.91 10.45 -5.94
C GLU A 285 4.69 10.36 -4.42
N ALA A 286 5.79 10.25 -3.67
CA ALA A 286 5.74 10.49 -2.24
C ALA A 286 5.76 12.01 -1.95
N VAL A 287 4.90 12.45 -1.05
CA VAL A 287 4.71 13.88 -0.70
C VAL A 287 5.40 14.26 0.61
N VAL A 288 5.58 13.30 1.50
CA VAL A 288 6.21 13.49 2.82
C VAL A 288 7.20 12.35 3.08
N ASP A 289 8.17 12.61 3.93
CA ASP A 289 8.96 11.57 4.58
C ASP A 289 8.40 11.32 5.99
N LEU A 290 8.38 10.05 6.38
CA LEU A 290 7.91 9.59 7.68
C LEU A 290 9.02 8.77 8.32
N THR A 291 9.12 8.86 9.64
CA THR A 291 10.07 8.09 10.45
C THR A 291 9.35 7.34 11.56
N GLY A 292 9.97 6.27 12.06
CA GLY A 292 9.42 5.39 13.10
C GLY A 292 8.44 4.35 12.56
N TYR A 293 7.86 3.58 13.48
CA TYR A 293 6.74 2.66 13.24
C TYR A 293 5.81 2.63 14.45
N ALA A 294 4.55 2.24 14.24
CA ALA A 294 3.53 2.16 15.28
C ALA A 294 3.48 3.45 16.13
N ARG A 295 3.61 3.34 17.45
CA ARG A 295 3.54 4.49 18.38
C ARG A 295 4.60 5.58 18.16
N ASN A 296 5.70 5.26 17.48
CA ASN A 296 6.79 6.20 17.20
C ASN A 296 6.73 6.78 15.79
N ALA A 297 5.75 6.36 14.97
CA ALA A 297 5.60 6.87 13.62
C ALA A 297 5.16 8.34 13.62
N GLU A 298 5.91 9.18 12.92
CA GLU A 298 5.64 10.62 12.81
C GLU A 298 6.19 11.23 11.51
N LEU A 299 5.72 12.43 11.21
CA LEU A 299 6.19 13.23 10.09
C LEU A 299 7.65 13.63 10.30
N ALA A 300 8.51 13.30 9.33
CA ALA A 300 9.90 13.77 9.34
C ALA A 300 10.06 15.07 8.55
N SER A 301 9.51 15.13 7.33
CA SER A 301 9.56 16.35 6.50
C SER A 301 8.54 16.31 5.36
N ILE A 302 8.21 17.48 4.80
CA ILE A 302 7.49 17.60 3.53
C ILE A 302 8.51 17.54 2.40
N LEU A 303 8.28 16.69 1.40
CA LEU A 303 9.16 16.56 0.25
C LEU A 303 8.91 17.69 -0.75
N PRO A 304 9.95 18.40 -1.22
CA PRO A 304 9.79 19.47 -2.19
C PRO A 304 9.35 18.92 -3.55
N ALA A 305 8.37 19.57 -4.16
CA ALA A 305 7.84 19.21 -5.48
C ALA A 305 8.94 19.28 -6.55
N GLY A 306 8.93 18.33 -7.49
CA GLY A 306 9.86 18.31 -8.62
C GLY A 306 11.31 17.96 -8.30
N LYS A 307 11.66 17.69 -7.02
CA LYS A 307 13.03 17.29 -6.63
C LYS A 307 13.41 15.88 -7.10
N TYR A 308 12.45 14.98 -7.18
CA TYR A 308 12.65 13.58 -7.53
C TYR A 308 11.86 13.22 -8.79
N ASP A 309 12.40 12.34 -9.61
CA ASP A 309 11.65 11.75 -10.72
C ASP A 309 10.93 10.49 -10.23
N TRP A 310 9.62 10.60 -10.08
CA TRP A 310 8.77 9.51 -9.61
C TRP A 310 8.24 8.63 -10.74
N SER A 311 8.52 8.96 -12.01
CA SER A 311 7.94 8.28 -13.17
C SER A 311 8.23 6.78 -13.22
N GLN A 312 9.39 6.38 -12.69
CA GLN A 312 9.85 4.98 -12.63
C GLN A 312 9.72 4.37 -11.23
N ARG A 313 9.24 5.12 -10.23
CA ARG A 313 9.02 4.56 -8.89
C ARG A 313 8.04 3.40 -8.98
N THR A 314 8.44 2.25 -8.47
CA THR A 314 7.63 1.03 -8.44
C THR A 314 7.39 0.58 -7.01
N MET A 315 6.11 0.41 -6.65
CA MET A 315 5.65 -0.18 -5.39
C MET A 315 5.13 -1.59 -5.66
N LEU A 316 5.69 -2.59 -4.97
CA LEU A 316 5.33 -4.01 -5.09
C LEU A 316 4.50 -4.44 -3.89
N PHE A 317 3.18 -4.39 -4.01
CA PHE A 317 2.27 -4.91 -2.98
C PHE A 317 2.23 -6.43 -3.07
N MET A 318 2.82 -7.07 -2.08
CA MET A 318 2.83 -8.52 -1.93
C MET A 318 2.49 -8.89 -0.48
N ASP A 319 1.40 -9.61 -0.31
CA ASP A 319 0.93 -10.04 1.00
C ASP A 319 1.72 -11.27 1.49
N ALA A 320 2.11 -11.25 2.76
CA ALA A 320 2.72 -12.39 3.43
C ALA A 320 1.64 -13.25 4.11
N LEU A 321 1.96 -14.52 4.40
CA LEU A 321 1.11 -15.36 5.23
C LEU A 321 1.04 -14.78 6.66
N ALA A 322 -0.17 -14.67 7.20
CA ALA A 322 -0.39 -14.37 8.62
C ALA A 322 -0.12 -15.64 9.46
N LEU A 323 0.95 -15.58 10.26
CA LEU A 323 1.47 -16.69 11.08
C LEU A 323 1.46 -16.36 12.58
N ASP A 324 0.93 -15.21 12.96
CA ASP A 324 0.85 -14.69 14.33
C ASP A 324 -0.10 -15.48 15.23
N SER A 325 -1.03 -16.24 14.64
CA SER A 325 -1.94 -17.12 15.39
C SER A 325 -1.28 -18.41 15.90
N TYR A 326 -0.06 -18.72 15.48
CA TYR A 326 0.64 -19.95 15.87
C TYR A 326 1.49 -19.74 17.11
N ASP A 327 1.56 -20.75 17.99
CA ASP A 327 2.55 -20.77 19.07
C ASP A 327 3.94 -21.07 18.51
N THR A 328 4.76 -20.03 18.41
CA THR A 328 6.13 -20.11 17.86
C THR A 328 7.13 -20.76 18.82
N SER A 329 6.75 -20.99 20.08
CA SER A 329 7.59 -21.69 21.05
C SER A 329 7.75 -23.17 20.70
N GLU A 330 6.69 -23.79 20.16
CA GLU A 330 6.67 -25.22 19.83
C GLU A 330 7.14 -25.50 18.39
N LEU A 331 6.83 -24.61 17.45
CA LEU A 331 7.14 -24.80 16.03
C LEU A 331 7.49 -23.49 15.31
N THR A 332 8.08 -23.59 14.12
CA THR A 332 8.28 -22.45 13.22
C THR A 332 7.28 -22.53 12.06
N PRO A 333 6.24 -21.67 12.03
CA PRO A 333 5.13 -21.85 11.11
C PRO A 333 5.52 -21.72 9.65
N ASP A 334 6.54 -20.93 9.31
CA ASP A 334 7.06 -20.78 7.94
C ASP A 334 7.49 -22.10 7.29
N LEU A 335 7.84 -23.11 8.10
CA LEU A 335 8.29 -24.43 7.66
C LEU A 335 7.15 -25.46 7.54
N LEU A 336 5.91 -25.05 7.80
CA LEU A 336 4.75 -25.93 7.55
C LEU A 336 4.60 -26.22 6.05
N PRO A 337 4.09 -27.41 5.67
CA PRO A 337 4.00 -27.82 4.26
C PRO A 337 3.37 -26.76 3.36
N GLY A 338 4.03 -26.46 2.24
CA GLY A 338 3.57 -25.51 1.21
C GLY A 338 3.80 -24.03 1.52
N LYS A 339 4.04 -23.63 2.78
CA LYS A 339 4.17 -22.21 3.14
C LYS A 339 5.43 -21.56 2.57
N LEU A 340 6.56 -22.26 2.61
CA LEU A 340 7.82 -21.78 2.01
C LEU A 340 7.64 -21.53 0.50
N ASP A 341 7.05 -22.49 -0.21
CA ASP A 341 6.86 -22.40 -1.66
C ASP A 341 5.87 -21.29 -2.03
N ARG A 342 4.81 -21.10 -1.23
CA ARG A 342 3.89 -19.97 -1.38
C ARG A 342 4.62 -18.63 -1.29
N GLU A 343 5.41 -18.42 -0.24
CA GLU A 343 6.13 -17.16 -0.04
C GLU A 343 7.23 -16.93 -1.07
N LEU A 344 7.91 -18.00 -1.52
CA LEU A 344 8.87 -17.94 -2.62
C LEU A 344 8.19 -17.56 -3.94
N THR A 345 7.04 -18.16 -4.24
CA THR A 345 6.26 -17.85 -5.44
C THR A 345 5.79 -16.41 -5.44
N LYS A 346 5.25 -15.93 -4.32
CA LYS A 346 4.81 -14.55 -4.14
C LYS A 346 5.95 -13.55 -4.37
N ALA A 347 7.07 -13.73 -3.67
CA ALA A 347 8.23 -12.84 -3.78
C ALA A 347 8.82 -12.86 -5.19
N TYR A 348 8.98 -14.05 -5.78
CA TYR A 348 9.49 -14.17 -7.14
C TYR A 348 8.58 -13.47 -8.16
N THR A 349 7.27 -13.67 -8.05
CA THR A 349 6.28 -13.01 -8.92
C THR A 349 6.43 -11.50 -8.87
N ALA A 350 6.53 -10.91 -7.67
CA ALA A 350 6.78 -9.47 -7.52
C ALA A 350 8.07 -9.03 -8.23
N PHE A 351 9.16 -9.77 -8.05
CA PHE A 351 10.49 -9.35 -8.52
C PHE A 351 10.71 -9.54 -10.02
N VAL A 352 9.92 -10.37 -10.70
CA VAL A 352 9.92 -10.50 -12.17
C VAL A 352 8.89 -9.61 -12.87
N SER A 353 8.06 -8.88 -12.12
CA SER A 353 6.95 -8.09 -12.69
C SER A 353 7.36 -6.71 -13.23
N TYR A 354 8.56 -6.60 -13.82
CA TYR A 354 9.22 -5.33 -14.16
C TYR A 354 8.77 -4.67 -15.49
N GLY A 355 7.86 -5.30 -16.23
CA GLY A 355 7.40 -4.77 -17.52
C GLY A 355 8.52 -4.80 -18.55
N ASP A 356 8.91 -3.64 -19.09
CA ASP A 356 9.84 -3.54 -20.22
C ASP A 356 11.31 -3.71 -19.83
N ALA A 357 11.70 -3.32 -18.62
CA ALA A 357 13.09 -3.33 -18.17
C ALA A 357 13.22 -3.90 -16.75
N PRO A 358 14.16 -4.82 -16.48
CA PRO A 358 14.42 -5.34 -15.14
C PRO A 358 14.66 -4.24 -14.11
N TYR A 359 14.20 -4.45 -12.88
CA TYR A 359 14.54 -3.59 -11.76
C TYR A 359 16.06 -3.60 -11.53
N GLU A 360 16.65 -2.43 -11.27
CA GLU A 360 18.07 -2.35 -10.88
C GLU A 360 18.30 -2.99 -9.52
N THR A 361 17.38 -2.74 -8.58
CA THR A 361 17.42 -3.31 -7.23
C THR A 361 16.02 -3.45 -6.66
N ILE A 362 15.83 -4.44 -5.79
CA ILE A 362 14.65 -4.56 -4.94
C ILE A 362 15.00 -4.04 -3.55
N VAL A 363 14.33 -2.97 -3.11
CA VAL A 363 14.40 -2.48 -1.74
C VAL A 363 13.33 -3.17 -0.91
N THR A 364 13.73 -3.89 0.14
CA THR A 364 12.83 -4.63 1.03
C THR A 364 13.32 -4.61 2.48
N GLY A 365 12.64 -5.34 3.36
CA GLY A 365 13.10 -5.63 4.71
C GLY A 365 12.39 -6.85 5.29
N HIS A 366 11.92 -6.73 6.52
CA HIS A 366 11.25 -7.79 7.28
C HIS A 366 9.80 -8.07 6.82
N TRP A 367 9.61 -8.37 5.53
CA TRP A 367 8.33 -8.76 4.93
C TRP A 367 7.67 -9.91 5.69
N GLY A 368 6.44 -9.68 6.17
CA GLY A 368 5.66 -10.68 6.91
C GLY A 368 6.19 -11.07 8.30
N CYS A 369 7.23 -10.43 8.84
CA CYS A 369 7.88 -10.92 10.07
C CYS A 369 7.42 -10.23 11.36
N ARG A 370 6.62 -9.16 11.27
CA ARG A 370 6.18 -8.36 12.42
C ARG A 370 4.78 -8.77 12.85
N ALA A 371 3.77 -7.99 12.48
CA ALA A 371 2.37 -8.28 12.79
C ALA A 371 1.94 -9.68 12.33
N PHE A 372 2.55 -10.21 11.26
CA PHE A 372 2.23 -11.53 10.72
C PHE A 372 3.11 -12.67 11.27
N GLY A 373 4.02 -12.40 12.22
CA GLY A 373 4.72 -13.45 12.98
C GLY A 373 5.72 -14.32 12.21
N GLY A 374 6.05 -14.01 10.95
CA GLY A 374 7.00 -14.78 10.16
C GLY A 374 8.44 -14.75 10.72
N ASN A 375 9.17 -15.84 10.52
CA ASN A 375 10.56 -15.94 10.94
C ASN A 375 11.48 -15.12 10.01
N LYS A 376 12.21 -14.17 10.60
CA LYS A 376 13.10 -13.24 9.88
C LYS A 376 14.18 -13.94 9.05
N GLU A 377 14.78 -15.01 9.55
CA GLU A 377 15.88 -15.72 8.86
C GLU A 377 15.35 -16.49 7.65
N ILE A 378 14.20 -17.15 7.80
CA ILE A 378 13.56 -17.88 6.70
C ILE A 378 13.04 -16.91 5.63
N LYS A 379 12.28 -15.88 6.04
CA LYS A 379 11.69 -14.89 5.13
C LYS A 379 12.74 -14.08 4.37
N SER A 380 13.84 -13.69 5.01
CA SER A 380 14.93 -12.99 4.32
C SER A 380 15.67 -13.89 3.33
N THR A 381 15.88 -15.17 3.67
CA THR A 381 16.47 -16.14 2.74
C THR A 381 15.57 -16.39 1.53
N ILE A 382 14.25 -16.52 1.74
CA ILE A 382 13.26 -16.66 0.67
C ILE A 382 13.30 -15.46 -0.28
N GLN A 383 13.29 -14.24 0.26
CA GLN A 383 13.38 -13.02 -0.55
C GLN A 383 14.68 -12.96 -1.35
N TRP A 384 15.82 -13.35 -0.76
CA TRP A 384 17.10 -13.36 -1.47
C TRP A 384 17.18 -14.44 -2.56
N CYS A 385 16.59 -15.62 -2.32
CA CYS A 385 16.43 -16.65 -3.34
C CYS A 385 15.57 -16.13 -4.50
N ALA A 386 14.41 -15.54 -4.20
CA ALA A 386 13.50 -14.96 -5.20
C ALA A 386 14.18 -13.88 -6.04
N ALA A 387 14.90 -12.94 -5.40
CA ALA A 387 15.62 -11.87 -6.09
C ALA A 387 16.71 -12.42 -7.01
N SER A 388 17.48 -13.40 -6.51
CA SER A 388 18.53 -14.07 -7.30
C SER A 388 17.96 -14.80 -8.52
N MET A 389 16.80 -15.46 -8.35
CA MET A 389 16.06 -16.12 -9.42
C MET A 389 15.46 -15.14 -10.42
N ALA A 390 15.03 -13.97 -9.97
CA ALA A 390 14.56 -12.88 -10.82
C ALA A 390 15.72 -12.13 -11.51
N GLY A 391 16.96 -12.42 -11.14
CA GLY A 391 18.15 -11.81 -11.73
C GLY A 391 18.51 -10.44 -11.16
N VAL A 392 17.89 -10.02 -10.06
CA VAL A 392 17.97 -8.67 -9.47
C VAL A 392 18.72 -8.67 -8.14
N GLU A 393 19.39 -7.56 -7.83
CA GLU A 393 20.07 -7.33 -6.55
C GLU A 393 19.07 -6.99 -5.44
N LEU A 394 19.36 -7.41 -4.22
CA LEU A 394 18.49 -7.14 -3.07
C LEU A 394 19.12 -6.09 -2.16
N SER A 395 18.39 -5.00 -1.88
CA SER A 395 18.71 -4.03 -0.84
C SER A 395 17.81 -4.30 0.36
N PHE A 396 18.37 -4.82 1.44
CA PHE A 396 17.64 -5.25 2.62
C PHE A 396 17.83 -4.27 3.77
N ILE A 397 16.72 -3.69 4.23
CA ILE A 397 16.68 -2.72 5.32
C ILE A 397 16.52 -3.46 6.66
N CYS A 398 17.45 -3.21 7.56
CA CYS A 398 17.47 -3.71 8.93
C CYS A 398 17.35 -2.55 9.94
N ASP A 399 16.85 -2.88 11.13
CA ASP A 399 16.99 -2.01 12.29
C ASP A 399 18.42 -2.14 12.85
N LYS A 400 19.11 -1.02 13.04
CA LYS A 400 20.48 -0.97 13.57
C LYS A 400 20.63 -1.66 14.93
N ASN A 401 19.56 -1.71 15.72
CA ASN A 401 19.57 -2.32 17.06
C ASN A 401 19.28 -3.83 17.03
N ASP A 402 19.06 -4.42 15.85
CA ASP A 402 18.75 -5.83 15.71
C ASP A 402 20.00 -6.68 15.43
N SER A 403 20.26 -7.66 16.30
CA SER A 403 21.29 -8.69 16.09
C SER A 403 21.12 -9.49 14.79
N PHE A 404 19.93 -9.46 14.19
CA PHE A 404 19.65 -10.05 12.89
C PHE A 404 20.60 -9.54 11.80
N ALA A 405 20.88 -8.24 11.74
CA ALA A 405 21.64 -7.66 10.64
C ALA A 405 23.07 -8.23 10.55
N SER A 406 23.74 -8.42 11.70
CA SER A 406 25.08 -9.01 11.74
C SER A 406 25.07 -10.49 11.36
N LYS A 407 24.09 -11.26 11.86
CA LYS A 407 23.91 -12.67 11.46
C LYS A 407 23.63 -12.81 9.97
N PHE A 408 22.78 -11.94 9.42
CA PHE A 408 22.41 -12.01 8.01
C PHE A 408 23.58 -11.63 7.11
N ARG A 409 24.42 -10.65 7.51
CA ARG A 409 25.69 -10.34 6.83
C ARG A 409 26.64 -11.52 6.80
N ASP A 410 26.84 -12.19 7.93
CA ASP A 410 27.71 -13.37 7.99
C ASP A 410 27.16 -14.50 7.09
N PHE A 411 25.87 -14.81 7.23
CA PHE A 411 25.20 -15.81 6.41
C PHE A 411 25.35 -15.55 4.90
N THR A 412 24.98 -14.35 4.45
CA THR A 412 25.05 -13.96 3.04
C THR A 412 26.48 -13.95 2.52
N SER A 413 27.44 -13.47 3.32
CA SER A 413 28.87 -13.48 2.97
C SER A 413 29.38 -14.90 2.76
N GLN A 414 29.04 -15.84 3.65
CA GLN A 414 29.45 -17.24 3.52
C GLN A 414 28.88 -17.88 2.26
N ILE A 415 27.58 -17.70 1.99
CA ILE A 415 26.92 -18.20 0.78
C ILE A 415 27.58 -17.66 -0.50
N LEU A 416 27.90 -16.36 -0.54
CA LEU A 416 28.55 -15.72 -1.69
C LEU A 416 30.00 -16.19 -1.87
N ILE A 417 30.81 -16.24 -0.81
CA ILE A 417 32.23 -16.68 -0.85
C ILE A 417 32.32 -18.12 -1.37
N ARG A 418 31.42 -18.99 -0.92
CA ARG A 418 31.38 -20.40 -1.30
C ARG A 418 30.77 -20.63 -2.68
N ARG A 419 30.16 -19.60 -3.27
CA ARG A 419 29.42 -19.68 -4.53
C ARG A 419 28.34 -20.75 -4.49
N CYS A 420 27.60 -20.85 -3.38
CA CYS A 420 26.48 -21.78 -3.30
C CYS A 420 25.41 -21.40 -4.32
N ALA A 421 24.78 -22.41 -4.92
CA ALA A 421 23.66 -22.22 -5.81
C ALA A 421 22.35 -22.05 -5.03
N VAL A 422 21.43 -21.27 -5.58
CA VAL A 422 20.12 -20.97 -4.96
C VAL A 422 19.35 -22.25 -4.65
N HIS A 423 19.43 -23.24 -5.54
CA HIS A 423 18.75 -24.53 -5.36
C HIS A 423 19.26 -25.31 -4.14
N GLU A 424 20.54 -25.19 -3.77
CA GLU A 424 21.12 -25.90 -2.62
C GLU A 424 20.52 -25.36 -1.32
N VAL A 425 20.51 -24.03 -1.17
CA VAL A 425 19.92 -23.35 0.00
C VAL A 425 18.43 -23.66 0.11
N LEU A 426 17.68 -23.56 -0.99
CA LEU A 426 16.25 -23.89 -1.00
C LEU A 426 15.99 -25.37 -0.66
N THR A 427 16.85 -26.29 -1.10
CA THR A 427 16.73 -27.71 -0.76
C THR A 427 16.89 -27.94 0.72
N VAL A 428 17.88 -27.28 1.36
CA VAL A 428 18.05 -27.38 2.81
C VAL A 428 16.84 -26.80 3.54
N LEU A 429 16.38 -25.60 3.17
CA LEU A 429 15.21 -24.99 3.82
C LEU A 429 13.93 -25.84 3.67
N ARG A 430 13.68 -26.42 2.49
CA ARG A 430 12.54 -27.32 2.25
C ARG A 430 12.64 -28.63 3.03
N GLY A 431 13.86 -29.05 3.34
CA GLY A 431 14.13 -30.24 4.16
C GLY A 431 13.95 -30.02 5.66
N MET A 432 13.85 -28.77 6.13
CA MET A 432 13.66 -28.45 7.54
C MET A 432 12.21 -28.69 7.97
N GLY A 433 12.02 -29.50 9.01
CA GLY A 433 10.74 -29.67 9.68
C GLY A 433 10.41 -28.50 10.61
N PRO A 434 9.11 -28.21 10.83
CA PRO A 434 8.67 -27.10 11.68
C PRO A 434 9.03 -27.26 13.15
N GLN A 435 9.46 -28.44 13.61
CA GLN A 435 9.90 -28.71 14.98
C GLN A 435 11.39 -29.06 15.07
N ASP A 436 12.12 -29.02 13.95
CA ASP A 436 13.53 -29.38 13.93
C ASP A 436 14.36 -28.41 14.75
N LYS A 437 15.45 -28.90 15.38
CA LYS A 437 16.38 -28.02 16.12
C LYS A 437 16.95 -26.89 15.27
N GLY A 438 17.07 -27.11 13.96
CA GLY A 438 17.53 -26.10 13.00
C GLY A 438 16.61 -24.89 12.86
N ARG A 439 15.35 -24.98 13.27
CA ARG A 439 14.37 -23.90 13.15
C ARG A 439 14.69 -22.67 14.01
N LEU A 440 15.48 -22.86 15.06
CA LEU A 440 15.84 -21.81 16.02
C LEU A 440 16.95 -20.89 15.50
N ASP A 441 17.72 -21.35 14.52
CA ASP A 441 18.83 -20.64 13.87
C ASP A 441 18.99 -21.22 12.46
N ALA A 442 18.13 -20.76 11.55
CA ALA A 442 18.00 -21.29 10.20
C ALA A 442 19.25 -20.98 9.39
N PHE A 443 19.85 -19.80 9.56
CA PHE A 443 21.10 -19.44 8.89
C PHE A 443 22.22 -20.42 9.23
N ARG A 444 22.45 -20.68 10.52
CA ARG A 444 23.50 -21.62 10.95
C ARG A 444 23.19 -23.04 10.52
N HIS A 445 21.92 -23.45 10.55
CA HIS A 445 21.53 -24.78 10.10
C HIS A 445 21.84 -24.99 8.62
N VAL A 446 21.47 -24.03 7.75
CA VAL A 446 21.76 -24.07 6.32
C VAL A 446 23.26 -24.17 6.08
N LEU A 447 24.06 -23.29 6.70
CA LEU A 447 25.52 -23.32 6.54
C LEU A 447 26.12 -24.65 7.00
N ARG A 448 25.63 -25.25 8.08
CA ARG A 448 26.12 -26.55 8.56
C ARG A 448 25.86 -27.65 7.54
N ILE A 449 24.64 -27.76 7.01
CA ILE A 449 24.32 -28.80 6.01
C ILE A 449 25.12 -28.61 4.71
N LEU A 450 25.33 -27.36 4.29
CA LEU A 450 26.18 -27.06 3.13
C LEU A 450 27.68 -27.30 3.39
N ASN A 451 28.14 -27.31 4.64
CA ASN A 451 29.52 -27.71 5.01
C ASN A 451 29.69 -29.24 5.00
N ASP A 452 28.66 -29.97 5.40
CA ASP A 452 28.71 -31.42 5.55
C ASP A 452 28.41 -32.16 4.22
N SER A 453 28.06 -31.42 3.16
CA SER A 453 27.83 -31.96 1.81
C SER A 453 29.15 -32.06 1.06
N PRO A 454 29.53 -33.25 0.55
CA PRO A 454 30.85 -33.53 -0.01
C PRO A 454 31.19 -32.80 -1.31
#